data_AF-A0A3P9IJW0-F1
#
_entry.id   AF-A0A3P9IJW0-F1
#
_cell.length_a   1.000
_cell.length_b   1.000
_cell.length_c   1.000
_cell.angle_alpha   90.00
_cell.angle_beta   90.00
_cell.angle_gamma   90.00
#
_symmetry.space_group_name_H-M   'P 1'
#
loop_
_entity.id
_entity.type
_entity.pdbx_description
1 polymer ?
#
loop_
_entity_poly.entity_id
_entity_poly.type
_entity_poly.pdbx_seq_one_letter_code
_entity_poly.pdbx_strand_id
1 'polypeptide(L)' 'MDAAEDGLKCPVCQDFFTEPVTLECGHDFCLTCIQEVWETDPPSKGPFFCPECQIFFT' A
#
# COMPACT_ATOMS: atom_id res chain seq x y z
N MET A 1 -19.16 -20.76 2.18
CA MET A 1 -17.93 -20.95 2.96
C MET A 1 -16.81 -20.39 2.08
N ASP A 2 -16.18 -19.24 2.27
CA ASP A 2 -16.14 -18.20 3.31
C ASP A 2 -15.82 -16.89 2.58
N ALA A 3 -16.64 -15.85 2.72
CA ALA A 3 -16.48 -14.58 2.00
C ALA A 3 -15.76 -13.52 2.86
N ALA A 4 -14.74 -13.94 3.62
CA ALA A 4 -14.09 -13.09 4.62
C ALA A 4 -12.55 -13.08 4.54
N GLU A 5 -11.94 -13.74 3.54
CA GLU A 5 -10.48 -13.83 3.42
C GLU A 5 -9.83 -12.77 2.52
N ASP A 6 -10.62 -11.82 2.02
CA ASP A 6 -10.12 -10.78 1.10
C ASP A 6 -9.67 -9.50 1.82
N GLY A 7 -10.02 -9.32 3.10
CA GLY A 7 -9.67 -8.14 3.88
C GLY A 7 -8.25 -8.14 4.50
N LEU A 8 -7.46 -9.19 4.26
CA LEU A 8 -6.12 -9.37 4.85
C LEU A 8 -5.01 -9.41 3.79
N LYS A 9 -5.31 -9.03 2.55
CA LYS A 9 -4.37 -9.05 1.43
C LYS A 9 -3.95 -7.65 1.06
N CYS A 10 -2.67 -7.50 0.76
CA CYS A 10 -2.13 -6.26 0.24
C CYS A 10 -2.63 -6.03 -1.19
N PRO A 11 -3.22 -4.87 -1.51
CA PRO A 11 -3.72 -4.60 -2.86
C PRO A 11 -2.60 -4.46 -3.91
N VAL A 12 -1.35 -4.30 -3.48
CA VAL A 12 -0.18 -4.21 -4.38
C VAL A 12 0.28 -5.60 -4.84
N CYS A 13 0.55 -6.53 -3.91
CA CYS A 13 0.98 -7.90 -4.26
C CYS A 13 -0.16 -8.92 -4.33
N GLN A 14 -1.38 -8.55 -3.94
CA GLN A 14 -2.56 -9.42 -3.81
C GLN A 14 -2.35 -10.64 -2.90
N ASP A 15 -1.36 -10.56 -2.01
CA ASP A 15 -0.95 -11.60 -1.06
C ASP A 15 -1.17 -11.13 0.38
N PHE A 16 -1.09 -12.06 1.34
CA PHE A 16 -1.21 -11.72 2.76
C PHE A 16 -0.23 -10.63 3.17
N PHE A 17 -0.70 -9.69 3.99
CA PHE A 17 0.13 -8.62 4.52
C PHE A 17 1.38 -9.17 5.22
N THR A 18 2.54 -8.82 4.70
CA THR A 18 3.84 -9.09 5.32
C THR A 18 4.41 -7.77 5.80
N GLU A 19 4.50 -7.61 7.12
CA GLU A 19 4.85 -6.33 7.77
C GLU A 19 3.97 -5.17 7.29
N PRO A 20 2.65 -5.20 7.59
CA PRO A 20 1.75 -4.16 7.16
C PRO A 20 2.15 -2.81 7.75
N VAL A 21 2.20 -1.79 6.91
CA VAL A 21 2.27 -0.40 7.31
C VAL A 21 0.95 0.28 6.98
N THR A 22 0.40 0.96 7.97
CA THR A 22 -0.82 1.76 7.81
C THR A 22 -0.43 3.17 7.43
N LEU A 23 -0.88 3.62 6.26
CA LEU A 23 -0.70 5.00 5.80
C LEU A 23 -1.65 5.95 6.53
N GLU A 24 -1.43 7.27 6.43
CA GLU A 24 -2.29 8.27 7.09
C GLU A 24 -3.75 8.23 6.62
N CYS A 25 -3.99 7.73 5.40
CA CYS A 25 -5.33 7.47 4.88
C CYS A 25 -6.07 6.29 5.54
N GLY A 26 -5.38 5.48 6.36
CA GLY A 26 -5.92 4.28 7.01
C GLY A 26 -5.85 3.00 6.16
N HIS A 27 -5.16 3.00 5.02
CA HIS A 27 -4.93 1.80 4.22
C HIS A 27 -3.62 1.12 4.59
N ASP A 28 -3.66 -0.21 4.60
CA ASP A 28 -2.54 -1.07 4.94
C ASP A 28 -1.88 -1.63 3.67
N PHE A 29 -0.55 -1.67 3.68
CA PHE A 29 0.25 -2.25 2.59
C PHE A 29 1.45 -2.99 3.18
N CYS A 30 2.02 -3.98 2.48
CA CYS A 30 3.30 -4.53 2.89
C CYS A 30 4.37 -3.42 2.84
N LEU A 31 5.23 -3.35 3.86
CA LEU A 31 6.34 -2.39 3.91
C LEU A 31 7.16 -2.40 2.62
N THR A 32 7.49 -3.59 2.11
CA THR A 32 8.24 -3.77 0.86
C THR A 32 7.46 -3.29 -0.35
N CYS A 33 6.16 -3.59 -0.44
CA CYS A 33 5.32 -3.17 -1.56
C CYS A 33 5.20 -1.65 -1.64
N ILE A 34 4.96 -0.97 -0.51
CA ILE A 34 4.83 0.49 -0.53
C ILE A 34 6.17 1.17 -0.82
N GLN A 35 7.28 0.62 -0.29
CA GLN A 35 8.62 1.11 -0.61
C GLN A 35 8.93 0.95 -2.09
N GLU A 36 8.65 -0.21 -2.69
CA GLU A 36 8.87 -0.44 -4.12
C GLU A 36 8.07 0.53 -4.99
N VAL A 37 6.81 0.81 -4.61
CA VAL A 37 5.97 1.81 -5.29
C VAL A 37 6.60 3.21 -5.22
N TRP A 38 7.09 3.60 -4.05
CA TRP A 38 7.74 4.91 -3.84
C TRP A 38 9.12 5.02 -4.49
N GLU A 39 9.86 3.92 -4.62
CA GLU A 39 11.15 3.87 -5.31
C GLU A 39 10.98 3.85 -6.84
N THR A 40 9.87 3.29 -7.34
CA THR A 40 9.62 3.16 -8.79
C THR A 40 9.07 4.45 -9.42
N ASP A 41 8.33 5.29 -8.67
CA ASP A 41 7.81 6.56 -9.19
C ASP A 41 8.87 7.68 -9.05
N PRO A 42 9.23 8.41 -10.13
CA PRO A 42 10.32 9.37 -10.12
C PRO A 42 10.10 10.49 -9.07
N PRO A 43 11.18 11.03 -8.48
CA PRO A 43 11.17 11.96 -7.33
C PRO A 43 10.44 13.30 -7.59
N SER A 44 9.91 13.51 -8.78
CA SER A 44 9.16 14.71 -9.17
C SER A 44 7.76 14.80 -8.57
N LYS A 45 7.19 13.70 -8.06
CA LYS A 45 5.80 13.66 -7.53
C LYS A 45 5.68 13.52 -6.02
N GLY A 46 6.78 13.34 -5.29
CA GLY A 46 6.76 13.19 -3.83
C GLY A 46 6.62 11.72 -3.42
N PRO A 47 7.50 11.21 -2.54
CA PRO A 47 7.66 9.77 -2.29
C PRO A 47 6.61 9.19 -1.33
N PHE A 48 5.50 9.87 -1.06
CA PHE A 48 4.52 9.44 -0.06
C PHE A 48 3.11 9.55 -0.62
N PHE A 49 2.69 8.60 -1.45
CA PHE A 49 1.30 8.51 -1.88
C PHE A 49 0.72 7.13 -1.59
N CYS A 50 -0.60 7.09 -1.37
CA CYS A 50 -1.34 5.84 -1.21
C CYS A 50 -1.78 5.32 -2.59
N PRO A 51 -1.42 4.10 -3.00
CA PRO A 51 -1.79 3.56 -4.31
C PRO A 51 -3.31 3.26 -4.44
N GLU A 52 -4.00 2.96 -3.33
CA GLU A 52 -5.46 2.78 -3.32
C GLU A 52 -6.22 4.12 -3.41
N CYS A 53 -5.82 5.11 -2.61
CA CYS A 53 -6.49 6.41 -2.60
C CYS A 53 -6.04 7.32 -3.76
N GLN A 54 -4.86 7.05 -4.32
CA GLN A 54 -4.14 7.96 -5.22
C GLN A 54 -3.97 9.38 -4.66
N ILE A 55 -3.80 9.51 -3.34
CA ILE A 55 -3.54 10.78 -2.66
C ILE A 55 -2.09 10.86 -2.20
N PHE A 56 -1.50 12.05 -2.33
CA PHE A 56 -0.18 12.38 -1.81
C PHE A 56 -0.32 12.89 -0.38
N PHE A 57 0.49 12.34 0.52
CA PHE A 57 0.71 12.83 1.86
C PHE A 57 1.78 13.92 1.79
N THR A 58 1.55 15.04 2.46
CA THR A 58 2.36 16.27 2.40
C THR A 58 2.81 16.67 3.79
#